data_AF-A0A8C3H5H9-F1
#
_entry.id   AF-A0A8C3H5H9-F1
#
_cell.length_a   1.000
_cell.length_b   1.000
_cell.length_c   1.000
_cell.angle_alpha   90.00
_cell.angle_beta   90.00
_cell.angle_gamma   90.00
#
_symmetry.space_group_name_H-M   'P 1'
#
loop_
_entity.id
_entity.type
_entity.pdbx_description
1 polymer ?
#
loop_
_entity_poly.entity_id
_entity_poly.type
_entity_poly.pdbx_seq_one_letter_code
_entity_poly.pdbx_strand_id
1 'polypeptide(L)' 'MVVELFLDLRSQPCRALFIFAKKNNIPFEFKDVELLKGHHLSEEFGKVNVLKKVPALKDGAFTLAESCL' A
#
# COMPACT_ATOMS: atom_id res chain seq x y z
N MET A 1 12.67 -12.21 -0.11
CA MET A 1 11.26 -11.93 -0.48
C MET A 1 10.69 -11.04 0.59
N VAL A 2 10.56 -9.75 0.29
CA VAL A 2 10.02 -8.73 1.20
C VAL A 2 8.83 -8.13 0.48
N VAL A 3 7.70 -8.03 1.18
CA VAL A 3 6.46 -7.50 0.62
C VAL A 3 6.54 -5.98 0.58
N GLU A 4 6.14 -5.36 -0.53
CA GLU A 4 6.03 -3.91 -0.65
C GLU A 4 4.62 -3.47 -0.21
N LEU A 5 4.54 -2.54 0.74
CA LEU A 5 3.29 -1.94 1.19
C LEU A 5 3.24 -0.48 0.74
N PHE A 6 2.30 -0.17 -0.15
CA PHE A 6 2.04 1.17 -0.66
C PHE A 6 0.96 1.84 0.18
N LEU A 7 1.37 2.83 0.99
CA LEU A 7 0.57 3.37 2.08
C LEU A 7 0.60 4.89 2.11
N ASP A 8 -0.49 5.49 2.57
CA ASP A 8 -0.52 6.86 3.11
C ASP A 8 -1.01 6.77 4.56
N LEU A 9 -0.16 7.07 5.55
CA LEU A 9 -0.54 6.93 6.97
C LEU A 9 -1.64 7.90 7.43
N ARG A 10 -2.06 8.86 6.60
CA ARG A 10 -3.28 9.67 6.83
C ARG A 10 -4.54 8.82 6.63
N SER A 11 -4.49 7.83 5.73
CA SER A 11 -5.57 6.89 5.48
C SER A 11 -5.70 5.88 6.62
N GLN A 12 -6.90 5.73 7.17
CA GLN A 12 -7.19 4.77 8.24
C GLN A 12 -6.84 3.31 7.87
N PRO A 13 -7.26 2.76 6.71
CA PRO A 13 -6.90 1.39 6.34
C PRO A 13 -5.39 1.18 6.15
N CYS A 14 -4.65 2.22 5.73
CA CYS A 14 -3.19 2.14 5.64
C CYS A 14 -2.54 2.02 7.02
N ARG A 15 -3.03 2.76 8.04
CA ARG A 15 -2.54 2.62 9.42
C ARG A 15 -2.84 1.23 9.99
N ALA A 16 -4.04 0.70 9.73
CA ALA A 16 -4.41 -0.64 10.17
C ALA A 16 -3.42 -1.68 9.64
N LEU A 17 -3.11 -1.65 8.33
CA LEU A 17 -2.17 -2.57 7.71
C LEU A 17 -0.73 -2.39 8.22
N PHE A 18 -0.28 -1.13 8.39
CA PHE A 18 1.04 -0.82 8.94
C PHE A 18 1.21 -1.36 10.36
N ILE A 19 0.23 -1.11 11.23
CA ILE A 19 0.24 -1.58 12.63
C ILE A 19 0.21 -3.11 12.66
N PHE A 20 -0.65 -3.75 11.85
CA PHE A 20 -0.71 -5.21 11.75
C PHE A 20 0.65 -5.80 11.39
N ALA A 21 1.29 -5.28 10.33
CA ALA A 21 2.57 -5.78 9.87
C ALA A 21 3.68 -5.57 10.93
N LYS A 22 3.74 -4.38 11.55
CA LYS A 22 4.69 -4.10 12.63
C LYS A 22 4.46 -4.99 13.86
N LYS A 23 3.21 -5.14 14.29
CA LYS A 23 2.86 -5.90 15.51
C LYS A 23 3.18 -7.38 15.38
N ASN A 24 3.08 -7.94 14.17
CA ASN A 24 3.38 -9.32 13.86
C ASN A 24 4.82 -9.55 13.38
N ASN A 25 5.69 -8.53 13.43
CA ASN A 25 7.08 -8.59 12.94
C ASN A 25 7.19 -9.08 11.47
N ILE A 26 6.19 -8.76 10.65
CA ILE A 26 6.23 -9.08 9.23
C ILE A 26 7.25 -8.14 8.57
N PRO A 27 8.27 -8.65 7.85
CA PRO A 27 9.19 -7.79 7.12
C PRO A 27 8.50 -7.23 5.88
N PHE A 28 8.48 -5.89 5.75
CA PHE A 28 7.93 -5.21 4.60
C PHE A 28 8.74 -3.97 4.24
N GLU A 29 8.69 -3.60 2.96
CA GLU A 29 9.17 -2.32 2.49
C GLU A 29 8.02 -1.32 2.49
N PHE A 30 8.22 -0.18 3.15
CA PHE A 30 7.24 0.91 3.18
C PHE A 30 7.41 1.80 1.95
N LYS A 31 6.39 1.86 1.09
CA LYS A 31 6.32 2.76 -0.06
C LYS A 31 5.31 3.87 0.23
N ASP A 32 5.80 5.10 0.42
CA ASP A 32 4.95 6.25 0.70
C ASP A 32 4.18 6.69 -0.56
N VAL A 33 2.86 6.86 -0.44
CA VAL A 33 1.99 7.31 -1.53
C VAL A 33 1.23 8.54 -1.07
N GLU A 34 1.84 9.72 -1.23
CA GLU A 34 1.24 10.97 -0.77
C GLU A 34 -0.08 11.29 -1.51
N LEU A 35 -1.22 11.06 -0.86
CA LEU A 35 -2.53 11.28 -1.47
C LEU A 35 -2.79 12.74 -1.79
N LEU A 36 -2.38 13.66 -0.91
CA LEU A 36 -2.52 15.12 -1.11
C LEU A 36 -1.76 15.64 -2.34
N LYS A 37 -0.68 14.97 -2.76
CA LYS A 37 0.06 15.30 -3.98
C LYS A 37 -0.44 14.53 -5.21
N GLY A 38 -1.46 13.68 -5.04
CA GLY A 38 -2.03 12.89 -6.13
C GLY A 38 -1.14 11.74 -6.61
N HIS A 39 -0.16 11.26 -5.82
CA HIS A 39 0.75 10.18 -6.26
C HIS A 39 0.01 8.90 -6.70
N HIS A 40 -1.10 8.59 -6.01
CA HIS A 40 -2.00 7.49 -6.36
C HIS A 40 -2.63 7.60 -7.76
N LEU A 41 -2.68 8.80 -8.34
CA LEU A 41 -3.24 9.02 -9.68
C LEU A 41 -2.23 8.80 -10.81
N SER A 42 -0.94 8.68 -10.48
CA SER A 42 0.13 8.43 -11.45
C SER A 42 -0.07 7.12 -12.21
N GLU A 43 0.49 7.04 -13.42
CA GLU A 43 0.50 5.79 -14.19
C GLU A 43 1.32 4.70 -13.49
N GLU A 44 2.44 5.08 -12.86
CA GLU A 44 3.29 4.15 -12.11
C GLU A 44 2.52 3.48 -10.97
N PHE A 45 1.71 4.23 -10.22
CA PHE A 45 0.84 3.63 -9.19
C PHE A 45 -0.31 2.84 -9.80
N GLY A 46 -0.86 3.27 -10.94
CA GLY A 46 -1.90 2.54 -11.68
C GLY A 46 -1.46 1.13 -12.11
N LYS A 47 -0.17 0.91 -12.35
CA LYS A 47 0.41 -0.43 -12.61
C LYS A 47 0.41 -1.33 -11.37
N VAL A 48 0.42 -0.75 -10.16
CA VAL A 48 0.35 -1.47 -8.89
C VAL A 48 -1.10 -1.75 -8.51
N ASN A 49 -1.96 -0.75 -8.64
CA ASN A 49 -3.38 -0.86 -8.38
C ASN A 49 -4.18 -0.07 -9.43
N VAL A 50 -4.91 -0.79 -10.29
CA VAL A 50 -5.75 -0.20 -11.34
C VAL A 50 -6.82 0.74 -10.78
N LEU A 51 -7.30 0.49 -9.55
CA LEU A 51 -8.26 1.36 -8.87
C LEU A 51 -7.65 2.67 -8.36
N LYS A 52 -6.32 2.80 -8.40
CA LYS A 52 -5.58 3.99 -7.94
C LYS A 52 -5.90 4.35 -6.48
N LYS A 53 -6.09 3.35 -5.63
CA LYS A 53 -6.37 3.51 -4.19
C LYS A 53 -5.26 2.91 -3.33
N VAL A 54 -5.16 3.42 -2.10
CA VAL A 54 -4.30 2.86 -1.04
C VAL A 54 -5.18 2.30 0.10
N PRO A 55 -4.70 1.32 0.88
CA PRO A 55 -3.45 0.58 0.73
C PRO A 55 -3.39 -0.32 -0.51
N ALA A 56 -2.17 -0.62 -0.99
CA ALA A 56 -1.91 -1.70 -1.93
C ALA A 56 -0.68 -2.51 -1.47
N LEU A 57 -0.69 -3.80 -1.77
CA LEU A 57 0.36 -4.75 -1.42
C LEU A 57 0.93 -5.35 -2.70
N LYS A 58 2.25 -5.50 -2.78
CA LYS A 58 2.92 -6.19 -3.87
C LYS A 58 3.93 -7.20 -3.34
N ASP A 59 3.86 -8.42 -3.85
CA ASP A 59 4.81 -9.50 -3.59
C ASP A 59 5.26 -10.10 -4.93
N GLY A 60 6.42 -9.62 -5.41
CA GLY A 60 6.92 -9.97 -6.75
C GLY A 60 5.96 -9.52 -7.86
N ALA A 61 5.41 -10.49 -8.59
CA ALA A 61 4.45 -10.26 -9.67
C ALA A 61 2.98 -10.19 -9.19
N PHE A 62 2.73 -10.55 -7.93
CA PHE A 62 1.40 -10.51 -7.35
C PHE A 62 1.12 -9.16 -6.72
N THR A 63 -0.03 -8.57 -7.04
CA THR A 63 -0.52 -7.33 -6.43
C THR A 63 -1.89 -7.59 -5.81
N LEU A 64 -2.05 -7.19 -4.55
CA LEU A 64 -3.33 -7.21 -3.85
C LEU A 64 -3.76 -5.78 -3.56
N ALA A 65 -4.96 -5.45 -4.01
CA ALA A 65 -5.50 -4.12 -3.96
C ALA A 65 -6.94 -4.14 -3.45
N GLU A 66 -7.15 -4.65 -2.23
CA GLU A 66 -8.36 -4.41 -1.48
C GLU A 66 -8.05 -4.22 0.00
N SER A 67 -8.68 -3.20 0.59
CA SER A 67 -8.86 -3.11 2.03
C SER A 67 -10.34 -3.28 2.25
N CYS A 68 -10.74 -4.50 2.57
CA CYS A 68 -12.10 -4.79 3.01
C CYS A 68 -12.32 -4.04 4.33
N LEU A 69 -13.01 -2.90 4.24
CA LEU A 69 -14.06 -2.38 5.12
C LEU A 69 -14.60 -1.06 4.53
#